data_AF-A0A6M3XU08-F1
#
_entry.id   AF-A0A6M3XU08-F1
#
_cell.length_a   1.000
_cell.length_b   1.000
_cell.length_c   1.000
_cell.angle_alpha   90.00
_cell.angle_beta   90.00
_cell.angle_gamma   90.00
#
_symmetry.space_group_name_H-M   'P 1'
#
loop_
_entity.id
_entity.type
_entity.pdbx_description
1 polymer ?
#
loop_
_entity_poly.entity_id
_entity_poly.type
_entity_poly.pdbx_seq_one_letter_code
_entity_poly.pdbx_strand_id
1 'polypeptide(L)' 'MTVKELDKTMRQISKILGLETDPNGQPNMLLIRDENDEILQGIEFNNEVIELAQFINDNFIYNGAIGEVKR' A
#
# COMPACT_ATOMS: atom_id res chain seq x y z
N MET A 1 1.19 20.66 -1.19
CA MET A 1 1.74 19.44 -1.82
C MET A 1 0.99 19.22 -3.12
N THR A 2 1.71 19.17 -4.24
CA THR A 2 1.16 18.90 -5.57
C THR A 2 0.96 17.40 -5.76
N VAL A 3 0.13 16.98 -6.73
CA VAL A 3 -0.09 15.56 -7.07
C VAL A 3 1.23 14.84 -7.39
N LYS A 4 2.18 15.52 -8.04
CA LYS A 4 3.52 14.96 -8.33
C LYS A 4 4.37 14.74 -7.07
N GLU A 5 4.28 15.66 -6.11
CA GLU A 5 4.99 15.53 -4.83
C GLU A 5 4.40 14.40 -3.97
N LEU A 6 3.08 14.21 -4.03
CA LEU A 6 2.39 13.11 -3.38
C LEU A 6 2.83 11.76 -3.97
N ASP A 7 2.84 11.60 -5.30
CA ASP A 7 3.27 10.36 -5.96
C ASP A 7 4.72 9.99 -5.59
N LYS A 8 5.63 10.98 -5.60
CA LYS A 8 7.02 10.79 -5.18
C LYS A 8 7.11 10.34 -3.72
N THR A 9 6.33 10.94 -2.83
CA THR A 9 6.31 10.59 -1.40
C THR A 9 5.80 9.17 -1.20
N MET A 10 4.73 8.78 -1.90
CA MET A 10 4.18 7.42 -1.82
C MET A 10 5.19 6.37 -2.29
N ARG A 11 5.91 6.61 -3.40
CA ARG A 11 6.99 5.71 -3.86
C ARG A 11 8.11 5.55 -2.84
N GLN A 12 8.48 6.63 -2.14
CA GLN A 12 9.49 6.57 -1.08
C GLN A 12 9.02 5.76 0.12
N ILE A 13 7.77 5.95 0.55
CA ILE A 13 7.17 5.17 1.64
C ILE A 13 7.10 3.69 1.27
N SER A 14 6.63 3.35 0.06
CA SER A 14 6.61 1.98 -0.43
C SER A 14 7.99 1.35 -0.37
N LYS A 15 9.03 2.04 -0.83
CA LYS A 15 10.41 1.55 -0.77
C LYS A 15 10.88 1.28 0.67
N ILE A 16 10.55 2.17 1.62
CA ILE A 16 10.88 2.00 3.05
C ILE A 16 10.15 0.79 3.64
N LEU A 17 8.90 0.57 3.25
CA LEU A 17 8.09 -0.57 3.69
C LEU A 17 8.44 -1.89 2.97
N GLY A 18 9.44 -1.87 2.07
CA GLY A 18 9.80 -3.03 1.25
C GLY A 18 8.74 -3.37 0.20
N LEU A 19 7.83 -2.46 -0.15
CA LEU A 19 6.79 -2.70 -1.15
C LEU A 19 7.30 -2.38 -2.55
N GLU A 20 7.11 -3.31 -3.46
CA GLU A 20 7.24 -3.09 -4.90
C GLU A 20 5.87 -2.66 -5.46
N THR A 21 5.89 -1.76 -6.45
CA THR A 21 4.67 -1.19 -7.04
C THR A 21 4.57 -1.50 -8.53
N ASP A 22 3.35 -1.69 -9.02
CA ASP A 22 3.06 -1.78 -10.44
C ASP A 22 3.30 -0.44 -11.19
N PRO A 23 3.18 -0.39 -12.53
CA PRO A 23 3.32 0.84 -13.31
C PRO A 23 2.34 1.97 -12.93
N ASN A 24 1.21 1.63 -12.29
CA ASN A 24 0.21 2.58 -11.80
C ASN A 24 0.53 3.10 -10.39
N GLY A 25 1.60 2.61 -9.76
CA GLY A 25 2.03 2.98 -8.41
C GLY A 25 1.31 2.20 -7.30
N GLN A 26 0.58 1.13 -7.64
CA GLN A 26 -0.10 0.29 -6.65
C GLN A 26 0.86 -0.78 -6.11
N PRO A 27 1.00 -0.92 -4.79
CA PRO A 27 1.76 -2.02 -4.20
C PRO A 27 1.21 -3.38 -4.63
N ASN A 28 2.08 -4.24 -5.16
CA ASN A 28 1.70 -5.57 -5.63
C ASN A 28 2.61 -6.69 -5.08
N MET A 29 3.68 -6.35 -4.38
CA MET A 29 4.58 -7.32 -3.76
C MET A 29 5.25 -6.74 -2.52
N LEU A 30 5.46 -7.57 -1.50
CA LEU A 30 6.31 -7.27 -0.35
C LEU A 30 7.67 -7.96 -0.52
N LEU A 31 8.74 -7.18 -0.45
CA LEU A 31 10.12 -7.62 -0.50
C LEU A 31 10.66 -7.79 0.92
N ILE A 32 11.01 -9.03 1.27
CA ILE A 32 11.75 -9.36 2.49
C ILE A 32 13.24 -9.15 2.20
N ARG A 33 13.90 -8.36 3.04
CA ARG A 33 15.31 -7.98 2.88
C ARG A 33 16.13 -8.34 4.11
N ASP A 34 17.43 -8.52 3.92
CA ASP A 34 18.38 -8.69 5.01
C ASP A 34 18.86 -7.34 5.58
N GLU A 35 19.77 -7.37 6.55
CA GLU A 35 20.37 -6.16 7.13
C GLU A 35 21.22 -5.32 6.15
N ASN A 36 21.60 -5.88 5.00
CA ASN A 36 22.40 -5.23 3.96
C ASN A 36 21.55 -4.66 2.81
N ASP A 37 20.21 -4.67 2.94
CA ASP A 37 19.24 -4.29 1.90
C ASP A 37 19.23 -5.24 0.68
N GLU A 38 19.76 -6.47 0.82
CA GLU A 38 19.66 -7.50 -0.20
C GLU A 38 18.28 -8.18 -0.15
N ILE A 39 17.68 -8.41 -1.32
CA ILE A 39 16.36 -9.04 -1.43
C ILE A 39 16.52 -10.55 -1.20
N LEU A 40 15.89 -11.05 -0.14
CA LEU A 40 15.84 -12.47 0.18
C LEU A 40 14.64 -13.17 -0.46
N GLN A 41 13.48 -12.49 -0.47
CA GLN A 41 12.23 -13.06 -0.98
C GLN A 41 11.24 -11.97 -1.40
N GLY A 42 10.42 -12.25 -2.42
CA GLY A 42 9.22 -11.49 -2.75
C GLY A 42 7.95 -12.28 -2.41
N ILE A 43 6.98 -11.62 -1.80
CA ILE A 43 5.64 -12.15 -1.55
C ILE A 43 4.68 -11.35 -2.42
N GLU A 44 4.19 -11.96 -3.50
CA GLU A 44 3.20 -11.36 -4.38
C GLU A 44 1.87 -11.19 -3.63
N PHE A 45 1.26 -10.03 -3.78
CA PHE A 45 -0.11 -9.82 -3.34
C PHE A 45 -1.02 -10.50 -4.35
N ASN A 46 -1.67 -11.57 -3.90
CA ASN A 46 -2.71 -12.21 -4.69
C ASN A 46 -3.94 -11.29 -4.79
N ASN A 47 -4.83 -11.59 -5.74
CA ASN A 47 -6.05 -10.80 -5.94
C ASN A 47 -6.90 -10.71 -4.66
N GLU A 48 -6.87 -11.72 -3.79
CA GLU A 48 -7.63 -11.72 -2.53
C GLU A 48 -7.13 -10.65 -1.54
N VAL A 49 -5.82 -10.43 -1.44
CA VAL A 49 -5.23 -9.38 -0.58
C VAL A 49 -5.56 -8.00 -1.14
N ILE A 50 -5.51 -7.85 -2.47
CA ILE A 50 -5.88 -6.60 -3.14
C ILE A 50 -7.38 -6.30 -2.92
N GLU A 51 -8.24 -7.30 -3.11
CA GLU A 51 -9.69 -7.19 -2.88
C GLU A 51 -10.00 -6.89 -1.41
N LEU A 52 -9.28 -7.48 -0.46
CA LEU A 52 -9.45 -7.18 0.96
C LEU A 52 -9.01 -5.74 1.28
N ALA A 53 -7.88 -5.29 0.73
CA ALA A 53 -7.42 -3.92 0.90
C ALA A 53 -8.40 -2.92 0.29
N GLN A 54 -8.97 -3.22 -0.88
CA GLN A 54 -10.03 -2.43 -1.52
C GLN A 54 -11.31 -2.44 -0.69
N PHE A 55 -11.75 -3.60 -0.19
CA PHE A 55 -12.91 -3.70 0.70
C PHE A 55 -12.70 -2.86 1.96
N ILE A 56 -11.53 -2.92 2.58
CA ILE A 56 -11.20 -2.10 3.76
C ILE A 56 -11.21 -0.62 3.38
N ASN A 57 -10.62 -0.24 2.26
CA ASN A 57 -10.61 1.14 1.80
C ASN A 57 -12.06 1.65 1.56
N ASP A 58 -12.87 0.89 0.84
CA ASP A 58 -14.22 1.31 0.45
C ASP A 58 -15.20 1.31 1.63
N ASN A 59 -15.00 0.43 2.62
CA ASN A 59 -15.90 0.28 3.76
C ASN A 59 -15.37 0.93 5.05
N PHE A 60 -14.08 1.21 5.13
CA PHE A 60 -13.40 1.72 6.33
C PHE A 60 -12.52 2.95 6.05
N ILE A 61 -12.53 3.57 4.85
CA ILE A 61 -12.19 4.99 4.76
C ILE A 61 -13.22 5.76 5.58
N TYR A 62 -12.86 5.90 6.84
CA TYR A 62 -13.36 6.88 7.76
C TYR A 62 -13.00 8.23 7.17
N ASN A 63 -13.97 8.86 6.50
CA ASN A 63 -14.02 10.31 6.46
C ASN A 63 -13.76 10.80 7.89
N GLY A 64 -12.99 11.87 8.08
CA GLY A 64 -12.82 12.54 9.37
C GLY A 64 -14.12 13.10 9.98
N ALA A 65 -15.29 12.56 9.66
CA ALA A 65 -16.54 12.72 10.35
C ALA A 65 -16.74 11.53 11.27
N ILE A 66 -16.77 11.82 12.57
CA ILE A 66 -17.35 11.04 13.66
C ILE A 66 -18.24 9.90 13.15
N GLY A 67 -17.86 8.67 13.50
CA GLY A 67 -18.59 7.49 13.10
C GLY A 67 -20.05 7.52 13.49
N GLU A 68 -20.88 7.15 12.53
CA GLU A 68 -22.13 6.46 12.81
C GLU A 68 -22.14 5.17 12.00
N VAL A 69 -21.89 4.06 12.69
CA VAL A 69 -22.27 2.75 12.19
C VAL A 69 -23.80 2.70 12.22
N LYS A 70 -24.44 2.82 11.06
CA LYS A 70 -25.89 2.57 10.96
C LYS A 70 -26.16 1.08 11.10
N ARG A 71 -26.89 0.72 12.15
CA ARG A 71 -27.59 -0.56 12.29
C ARG A 71 -28.81 -0.61 11.38
#